data_AF-A0A4Q3CGI2-F1
#
_entry.id   AF-A0A4Q3CGI2-F1
#
_cell.length_a   1.000
_cell.length_b   1.000
_cell.length_c   1.000
_cell.angle_alpha   90.00
_cell.angle_beta   90.00
_cell.angle_gamma   90.00
#
_symmetry.space_group_name_H-M   'P 1'
#
loop_
_entity.id
_entity.type
_entity.pdbx_description
1 polymer ?
#
loop_
_entity_poly.entity_id
_entity_poly.type
_entity_poly.pdbx_seq_one_letter_code
_entity_poly.pdbx_strand_id
1 'polypeptide(L)'
;AVYRAKTEAVLAYATHKKCRSQMLLSYFDEDTARKCGKCDVCLEERRQRDAGDIIDIISDEIVQLISIEPLTLTALVTAIKRGTDNQKIEAIRALLDTGRIKANGERYYL
;
A
#
# COMPACT_ATOMS: atom_id res chain seq x y z
N ALA A 1 33.52 -15.52 -19.68
CA ALA A 1 32.46 -14.54 -20.04
C ALA A 1 31.06 -15.14 -19.91
N VAL A 2 30.72 -16.21 -20.63
CA VAL A 2 29.35 -16.79 -20.67
C VAL A 2 28.82 -17.26 -19.31
N TYR A 3 29.60 -17.98 -18.50
CA TYR A 3 29.16 -18.44 -17.18
C TYR A 3 28.81 -17.30 -16.23
N ARG A 4 29.61 -16.22 -16.26
CA ARG A 4 29.35 -15.00 -15.47
C ARG A 4 28.02 -14.37 -15.84
N ALA A 5 27.74 -14.22 -17.14
CA ALA A 5 26.47 -13.66 -17.62
C ALA A 5 25.26 -14.52 -17.19
N LYS A 6 25.39 -15.85 -17.20
CA LYS A 6 24.33 -16.76 -16.71
C LYS A 6 24.10 -16.61 -15.22
N THR A 7 25.15 -16.53 -14.41
CA THR A 7 25.04 -16.32 -12.97
C THR A 7 24.41 -14.96 -12.64
N GLU A 8 24.81 -13.90 -13.36
CA GLU A 8 24.24 -12.56 -13.22
C GLU A 8 22.74 -12.55 -13.59
N ALA A 9 22.33 -13.27 -14.64
CA ALA A 9 20.93 -13.40 -15.03
C ALA A 9 20.09 -14.11 -13.95
N VAL A 10 20.60 -15.19 -13.35
CA VAL A 10 19.92 -15.90 -12.24
C VAL A 10 19.81 -15.00 -11.01
N LEU A 11 20.89 -14.28 -10.66
CA LEU A 11 20.88 -13.34 -9.54
C LEU A 11 19.86 -12.21 -9.78
N ALA A 12 19.82 -11.65 -10.99
CA ALA A 12 18.84 -10.65 -11.37
C ALA A 12 17.42 -11.20 -11.24
N TYR A 13 17.16 -12.40 -11.76
CA TYR A 13 15.87 -13.09 -11.64
C TYR A 13 15.42 -13.28 -10.20
N ALA A 14 16.33 -13.52 -9.25
CA ALA A 14 15.98 -13.68 -7.84
C ALA A 14 15.74 -12.34 -7.11
N THR A 15 16.50 -11.30 -7.46
CA THR A 15 16.61 -10.07 -6.64
C THR A 15 15.83 -8.88 -7.17
N HIS A 16 15.60 -8.78 -8.48
CA HIS A 16 14.92 -7.63 -9.06
C HIS A 16 13.43 -7.60 -8.70
N LYS A 17 12.91 -6.40 -8.41
CA LYS A 17 11.48 -6.13 -8.20
C LYS A 17 10.75 -5.94 -9.53
N LYS A 18 10.93 -6.85 -10.49
CA LYS A 18 10.19 -6.90 -11.78
C LYS A 18 9.38 -8.19 -11.82
N CYS A 19 8.25 -8.18 -12.54
CA CYS A 19 7.42 -9.38 -12.70
C CYS A 19 8.25 -10.57 -13.24
N ARG A 20 8.31 -11.66 -12.48
CA ARG A 20 9.12 -12.85 -12.80
C ARG A 20 8.86 -13.39 -14.22
N SER A 21 7.59 -13.41 -14.63
CA SER A 21 7.20 -13.85 -15.99
C SER A 21 7.76 -12.94 -17.09
N GLN A 22 7.79 -11.62 -16.89
CA GLN A 22 8.36 -10.71 -17.88
C GLN A 22 9.87 -10.89 -17.99
N MET A 23 10.54 -11.19 -16.87
CA MET A 23 11.98 -11.46 -16.86
C MET A 23 12.33 -12.75 -17.60
N LEU A 24 11.53 -13.80 -17.44
CA LEU A 24 11.71 -15.05 -18.18
C LEU A 24 11.42 -14.88 -19.67
N LEU A 25 10.36 -14.17 -20.03
CA LEU A 25 9.99 -13.92 -21.43
C LEU A 25 11.04 -13.05 -22.14
N SER A 26 11.59 -12.04 -21.46
CA SER A 26 12.69 -11.23 -21.98
C SER A 26 13.95 -12.06 -22.31
N TYR A 27 14.22 -13.15 -21.58
CA TYR A 27 15.30 -14.08 -21.92
C TYR A 27 15.06 -14.82 -23.25
N PHE A 28 13.80 -14.95 -23.67
CA PHE A 28 13.38 -15.50 -24.97
C PHE A 28 13.02 -14.41 -25.99
N ASP A 29 13.54 -13.18 -25.81
CA ASP A 29 13.30 -12.03 -26.69
C ASP A 29 11.83 -11.55 -26.76
N GLU A 30 11.03 -11.88 -25.74
CA GLU A 30 9.63 -11.46 -25.60
C GLU A 30 9.46 -10.30 -24.60
N ASP A 31 9.87 -9.09 -25.00
CA ASP A 31 9.92 -7.92 -24.10
C ASP A 31 8.57 -7.18 -23.90
N THR A 32 7.54 -7.52 -24.68
CA THR A 32 6.24 -6.81 -24.68
C THR A 32 5.19 -7.44 -23.76
N ALA A 33 5.58 -8.49 -23.02
CA ALA A 33 4.68 -9.19 -22.11
C ALA A 33 4.11 -8.24 -21.04
N ARG A 34 2.81 -8.34 -20.78
CA ARG A 34 2.17 -7.64 -19.65
C ARG A 34 2.58 -8.27 -18.31
N LYS A 35 2.39 -7.55 -17.21
CA LYS A 35 2.56 -8.11 -15.86
C LYS A 35 1.64 -9.34 -15.69
N CYS A 36 2.16 -10.42 -15.13
CA CYS A 36 1.43 -11.70 -15.07
C CYS A 36 0.35 -11.76 -13.98
N GLY A 37 0.37 -10.85 -13.00
CA GLY A 37 -0.62 -10.77 -11.93
C GLY A 37 -0.55 -11.87 -10.86
N LYS A 38 0.34 -12.86 -10.99
CA LYS A 38 0.39 -14.04 -10.11
C LYS A 38 1.76 -14.34 -9.47
N CYS A 39 2.82 -13.65 -9.85
CA CYS A 39 4.13 -13.82 -9.20
C CYS A 39 4.22 -13.01 -7.90
N ASP A 40 5.18 -13.34 -7.04
CA ASP A 40 5.48 -12.67 -5.77
C ASP A 40 5.53 -11.14 -5.91
N VAL A 41 6.27 -10.62 -6.90
CA VAL A 41 6.37 -9.17 -7.15
C VAL A 41 5.01 -8.55 -7.49
N CYS A 42 4.22 -9.17 -8.37
CA CYS A 42 2.90 -8.65 -8.73
C CYS A 42 1.90 -8.74 -7.58
N LEU A 43 2.00 -9.77 -6.74
CA LEU A 43 1.14 -9.94 -5.58
C LEU A 43 1.47 -8.89 -4.51
N GLU A 44 2.75 -8.61 -4.29
CA GLU A 44 3.19 -7.56 -3.38
C GLU A 44 2.75 -6.16 -3.85
N GLU A 45 2.94 -5.84 -5.13
CA GLU A 45 2.43 -4.58 -5.71
C GLU A 45 0.90 -4.45 -5.58
N ARG A 46 0.16 -5.56 -5.74
CA ARG A 46 -1.30 -5.54 -5.54
C ARG A 46 -1.65 -5.27 -4.08
N ARG A 47 -1.02 -5.97 -3.14
CA ARG A 47 -1.22 -5.73 -1.70
C ARG A 47 -0.94 -4.28 -1.30
N GLN A 48 0.12 -3.68 -1.86
CA GLN A 48 0.46 -2.28 -1.60
C GLN A 48 -0.58 -1.32 -2.18
N ARG A 49 -1.10 -1.57 -3.38
CA ARG A 49 -2.22 -0.79 -3.92
C ARG A 49 -3.48 -0.91 -3.08
N ASP A 50 -3.89 -2.14 -2.78
CA ASP A 50 -5.07 -2.42 -1.95
C ASP A 50 -4.93 -1.79 -0.55
N ALA A 51 -3.69 -1.73 -0.02
CA ALA A 51 -3.37 -1.07 1.25
C ALA A 51 -3.42 0.47 1.17
N GLY A 52 -3.07 1.07 0.03
CA GLY A 52 -3.30 2.50 -0.21
C GLY A 52 -4.79 2.82 -0.28
N ASP A 53 -5.52 2.03 -1.06
CA ASP A 53 -6.97 2.20 -1.25
C ASP A 53 -7.72 2.10 0.09
N ILE A 54 -7.34 1.16 0.98
CA ILE A 54 -8.00 1.05 2.29
C ILE A 54 -7.67 2.22 3.22
N ILE A 55 -6.46 2.79 3.16
CA ILE A 55 -6.09 3.98 3.95
C ILE A 55 -6.89 5.20 3.47
N ASP A 56 -7.07 5.38 2.17
CA ASP A 56 -7.88 6.46 1.61
C ASP A 56 -9.36 6.32 2.02
N ILE A 57 -9.91 5.10 1.92
CA ILE A 57 -11.28 4.80 2.34
C ILE A 57 -11.49 5.05 3.84
N ILE A 58 -10.52 4.69 4.68
CA ILE A 58 -10.57 4.97 6.12
C ILE A 58 -10.47 6.48 6.37
N SER A 59 -9.58 7.17 5.65
CA SER A 59 -9.35 8.62 5.80
C SER A 59 -10.63 9.42 5.52
N ASP A 60 -11.36 9.07 4.46
CA ASP A 60 -12.63 9.71 4.14
C ASP A 60 -13.71 9.42 5.20
N GLU A 61 -13.76 8.21 5.75
CA GLU A 61 -14.68 7.85 6.84
C GLU A 61 -14.36 8.63 8.13
N ILE A 62 -13.07 8.81 8.47
CA ILE A 62 -12.64 9.65 9.60
C ILE A 62 -13.14 11.07 9.43
N VAL A 63 -12.90 11.68 8.26
CA VAL A 63 -13.31 13.06 7.94
C VAL A 63 -14.83 13.20 8.05
N GLN A 64 -15.60 12.23 7.55
CA GLN A 64 -17.05 12.23 7.68
C GLN A 64 -17.50 12.18 9.14
N LEU A 65 -16.93 11.27 9.95
CA LEU A 65 -17.30 11.13 11.35
C LEU A 65 -17.01 12.39 12.17
N ILE A 66 -15.82 12.97 12.03
CA ILE A 66 -15.42 14.16 12.81
C ILE A 66 -16.06 15.46 12.31
N SER A 67 -16.60 15.46 11.09
CA SER A 67 -17.37 16.60 10.57
C SER A 67 -18.70 16.81 11.30
N ILE A 68 -19.23 15.74 11.91
CA ILE A 68 -20.46 15.78 12.71
C ILE A 68 -20.13 16.27 14.12
N GLU A 69 -19.17 15.63 14.79
CA GLU A 69 -18.70 16.03 16.11
C GLU A 69 -17.23 15.64 16.35
N PRO A 70 -16.48 16.35 17.20
CA PRO A 70 -15.12 15.95 17.55
C PRO A 70 -15.07 14.61 18.31
N LEU A 71 -14.32 13.64 17.80
CA LEU A 71 -14.26 12.26 18.33
C LEU A 71 -12.87 11.90 18.89
N THR A 72 -12.83 10.97 19.84
CA THR A 72 -11.57 10.43 20.37
C THR A 72 -10.99 9.34 19.47
N LEU A 73 -9.70 9.01 19.67
CA LEU A 73 -9.05 7.90 18.96
C LEU A 73 -9.82 6.58 19.13
N THR A 74 -10.22 6.27 20.36
CA THR A 74 -10.98 5.05 20.68
C THR A 74 -12.33 5.03 19.98
N ALA A 75 -13.03 6.16 19.92
CA ALA A 75 -14.31 6.26 19.21
C ALA A 75 -14.14 6.06 17.70
N LEU A 76 -13.13 6.70 17.09
CA LEU A 76 -12.84 6.55 15.66
C LEU A 76 -12.47 5.11 15.29
N VAL A 77 -11.55 4.50 16.04
CA VAL A 77 -11.12 3.11 15.82
C VAL A 77 -12.30 2.14 15.96
N THR A 78 -13.22 2.41 16.88
CA THR A 78 -14.41 1.57 17.12
C THR A 78 -15.50 1.76 16.07
N ALA A 79 -15.72 3.00 15.62
CA ALA A 79 -16.77 3.33 14.65
C ALA A 79 -16.46 2.80 13.24
N ILE A 80 -15.17 2.84 12.86
CA ILE A 80 -14.71 2.43 11.53
C ILE A 80 -14.57 0.91 11.49
N LYS A 81 -15.42 0.26 10.67
CA LYS A 81 -15.43 -1.21 10.54
C LYS A 81 -14.36 -1.75 9.60
N ARG A 82 -13.81 -0.90 8.74
CA ARG A 82 -12.85 -1.28 7.70
C ARG A 82 -11.41 -1.17 8.20
N GLY A 83 -10.56 -2.03 7.66
CA GLY A 83 -9.13 -2.06 7.99
C GLY A 83 -8.83 -2.56 9.41
N THR A 84 -7.55 -2.79 9.65
CA THR A 84 -7.00 -3.09 10.97
C THR A 84 -6.83 -1.82 11.79
N ASP A 85 -6.71 -1.93 13.11
CA ASP A 85 -6.49 -0.76 13.97
C ASP A 85 -5.18 -0.03 13.64
N ASN A 86 -4.15 -0.75 13.19
CA ASN A 86 -2.91 -0.15 12.69
C ASN A 86 -3.16 0.73 11.46
N GLN A 87 -3.97 0.27 10.50
CA GLN A 87 -4.32 1.07 9.31
C GLN A 87 -5.17 2.29 9.68
N LYS A 88 -6.06 2.17 10.67
CA LYS A 88 -6.84 3.31 11.17
C LYS A 88 -5.94 4.36 11.83
N ILE A 89 -4.99 3.93 12.66
CA ILE A 89 -4.01 4.81 13.29
C ILE A 89 -3.11 5.48 12.24
N GLU A 90 -2.67 4.73 11.22
CA GLU A 90 -1.88 5.25 10.12
C GLU A 90 -2.64 6.33 9.31
N ALA A 91 -3.92 6.08 8.99
CA ALA A 91 -4.77 7.05 8.33
C ALA A 91 -4.93 8.35 9.16
N ILE A 92 -5.16 8.23 10.48
CA ILE A 92 -5.24 9.40 11.38
C ILE A 92 -3.93 10.20 11.35
N ARG A 93 -2.77 9.53 11.41
CA ARG A 93 -1.46 10.19 11.33
C ARG A 93 -1.28 10.91 10.00
N ALA A 94 -1.58 10.24 8.88
CA ALA A 94 -1.48 10.86 7.56
C ALA A 94 -2.39 12.11 7.42
N LEU A 95 -3.59 12.07 7.98
CA LEU A 95 -4.50 13.21 7.99
C LEU A 95 -4.00 14.38 8.85
N LEU A 96 -3.35 14.11 9.98
CA LEU A 96 -2.70 15.13 10.82
C LEU A 96 -1.49 15.73 10.11
N ASP A 97 -0.64 14.90 9.51
CA ASP A 97 0.58 15.31 8.81
C ASP A 97 0.26 16.20 7.60
N THR A 98 -0.85 15.91 6.91
CA THR A 98 -1.36 16.74 5.80
C THR A 98 -2.15 17.97 6.27
N GLY A 99 -2.46 18.08 7.56
CA GLY A 99 -3.28 19.15 8.13
C GLY A 99 -4.76 19.11 7.73
N ARG A 100 -5.25 17.97 7.20
CA ARG A 100 -6.66 17.75 6.87
C ARG A 100 -7.55 17.64 8.11
N ILE A 101 -6.97 17.24 9.24
CA ILE A 101 -7.62 17.18 10.55
C ILE A 101 -6.68 17.77 11.61
N LYS A 102 -7.24 18.13 12.76
CA LYS A 102 -6.54 18.68 13.93
C LYS A 102 -6.89 17.89 15.19
N ALA A 103 -6.05 18.02 16.20
CA ALA A 103 -6.27 17.45 17.53
C ALA A 103 -6.40 18.56 18.58
N ASN A 104 -7.32 18.40 19.52
CA ASN A 104 -7.47 19.26 20.70
C ASN A 104 -7.65 18.34 21.92
N GLY A 105 -6.60 18.22 22.72
CA GLY A 105 -6.52 17.19 23.76
C GLY A 105 -6.66 15.80 23.15
N GLU A 106 -7.68 15.06 23.56
CA GLU A 106 -7.93 13.70 23.10
C GLU A 106 -8.90 13.62 21.90
N ARG A 107 -9.41 14.75 21.40
CA ARG A 107 -10.43 14.80 20.33
C ARG A 107 -9.87 15.31 19.01
N TYR A 108 -10.31 14.68 17.91
CA TYR A 108 -9.99 15.03 16.53
C TYR A 108 -11.15 15.77 15.86
N TYR A 109 -10.84 16.76 15.04
CA TYR A 109 -11.79 17.63 14.31
C TYR A 109 -11.15 18.16 13.02
N LEU A 110 -11.89 18.91 12.19
CA LEU A 110 -11.38 19.53 10.96
C LEU A 110 -10.56 20.82 11.21
#